data_AF-A0A930P9E8-F1
#
_entry.id   AF-A0A930P9E8-F1
#
_cell.length_a   1.000
_cell.length_b   1.000
_cell.length_c   1.000
_cell.angle_alpha   90.00
_cell.angle_beta   90.00
_cell.angle_gamma   90.00
#
_symmetry.space_group_name_H-M   'P 1'
#
loop_
_entity.id
_entity.type
_entity.pdbx_description
1 polymer ?
#
loop_
_entity_poly.entity_id
_entity_poly.type
_entity_poly.pdbx_seq_one_letter_code
_entity_poly.pdbx_strand_id
1 'polypeptide(L)'
;MKQIVIDPRLKYNYASWYLLGIKRLLKGWKITYEIGPFKGIKYENTADYNSGFAFIIRSKDQEKKVFVDTEDVAKIFEDRYEWCDVYGMVNPTTEQVAQYNKLIAIGPEFGVMLGSRFSTIMCCLKLFLKGCKYSNISFKDYFRDYLYTNIRRRPVEAYECETKVRHNYIFHASTLWYN
;
A
#
# COMPACT_ATOMS: atom_id res chain seq x y z
N MET A 1 -10.34 16.98 14.96
CA MET A 1 -10.90 15.84 14.19
C MET A 1 -9.78 14.84 13.92
N LYS A 2 -10.06 13.52 13.91
CA LYS A 2 -9.10 12.46 13.59
C LYS A 2 -9.38 11.91 12.19
N GLN A 3 -8.43 12.04 11.26
CA GLN A 3 -8.62 11.73 9.85
C GLN A 3 -7.37 11.10 9.23
N ILE A 4 -7.59 10.18 8.30
CA ILE A 4 -6.59 9.64 7.38
C ILE A 4 -6.97 10.06 5.96
N VAL A 5 -6.06 10.74 5.28
CA VAL A 5 -6.21 11.11 3.87
C VAL A 5 -5.28 10.22 3.05
N ILE A 6 -5.79 9.51 2.05
CA ILE A 6 -5.03 8.53 1.27
C ILE A 6 -4.96 9.00 -0.19
N ASP A 7 -3.81 8.83 -0.83
CA ASP A 7 -3.66 9.10 -2.26
C ASP A 7 -4.52 8.10 -3.08
N PRO A 8 -5.48 8.56 -3.90
CA PRO A 8 -6.31 7.66 -4.70
C PRO A 8 -5.53 6.89 -5.79
N ARG A 9 -4.30 7.29 -6.11
CA ARG A 9 -3.47 6.66 -7.17
C ARG A 9 -2.73 5.41 -6.70
N LEU A 10 -2.96 4.96 -5.46
CA LEU A 10 -2.33 3.77 -4.89
C LEU A 10 -2.47 2.53 -5.77
N LYS A 11 -1.42 1.71 -5.80
CA LYS A 11 -1.48 0.35 -6.35
C LYS A 11 -2.04 -0.60 -5.30
N TYR A 12 -3.26 -1.05 -5.54
CA TYR A 12 -4.10 -1.74 -4.55
C TYR A 12 -3.53 -3.09 -4.11
N ASN A 13 -2.88 -3.83 -5.00
CA ASN A 13 -2.27 -5.12 -4.66
C ASN A 13 -1.23 -5.01 -3.54
N TYR A 14 -0.43 -3.95 -3.50
CA TYR A 14 0.58 -3.71 -2.47
C TYR A 14 0.02 -2.91 -1.30
N ALA A 15 -0.85 -1.93 -1.56
CA ALA A 15 -1.43 -1.10 -0.50
C ALA A 15 -2.48 -1.81 0.36
N SER A 16 -3.11 -2.89 -0.14
CA SER A 16 -4.25 -3.53 0.55
C SER A 16 -3.93 -4.00 1.98
N TRP A 17 -2.72 -4.47 2.25
CA TRP A 17 -2.26 -4.83 3.61
C TRP A 17 -2.30 -3.64 4.56
N TYR A 18 -1.74 -2.51 4.13
CA TYR A 18 -1.69 -1.31 4.91
C TYR A 18 -3.06 -0.67 5.08
N LEU A 19 -3.91 -0.72 4.05
CA LEU A 19 -5.30 -0.29 4.12
C LEU A 19 -6.10 -1.12 5.14
N LEU A 20 -5.85 -2.44 5.25
CA LEU A 20 -6.42 -3.28 6.30
C LEU A 20 -5.94 -2.82 7.69
N GLY A 21 -4.64 -2.61 7.86
CA GLY A 21 -4.04 -2.11 9.10
C GLY A 21 -4.64 -0.78 9.54
N ILE A 22 -4.72 0.20 8.63
CA ILE A 22 -5.36 1.50 8.88
C ILE A 22 -6.81 1.31 9.37
N LYS A 23 -7.60 0.47 8.69
CA LYS A 23 -8.99 0.21 9.09
C LYS A 23 -9.12 -0.47 10.45
N ARG A 24 -8.21 -1.41 10.77
CA ARG A 24 -8.25 -2.20 12.02
C ARG A 24 -7.71 -1.43 13.23
N LEU A 25 -6.61 -0.72 13.06
CA LEU A 25 -5.90 -0.02 14.14
C LEU A 25 -6.50 1.36 14.42
N LEU A 26 -6.98 2.06 13.39
CA LEU A 26 -7.51 3.42 13.49
C LEU A 26 -9.04 3.44 13.40
N LYS A 27 -9.69 2.48 14.07
CA LYS A 27 -11.16 2.41 14.16
C LYS A 27 -11.74 3.74 14.66
N GLY A 28 -12.79 4.20 13.99
CA GLY A 28 -13.44 5.48 14.28
C GLY A 28 -12.75 6.72 13.69
N TRP A 29 -11.60 6.57 13.03
CA TRP A 29 -11.00 7.66 12.27
C TRP A 29 -11.69 7.81 10.91
N LYS A 30 -11.86 9.06 10.45
CA LYS A 30 -12.40 9.33 9.13
C LYS A 30 -11.36 8.99 8.07
N ILE A 31 -11.64 8.04 7.17
CA ILE A 31 -10.75 7.72 6.04
C ILE A 31 -11.32 8.37 4.78
N THR A 32 -10.50 9.17 4.09
CA THR A 32 -10.85 9.86 2.84
C THR A 32 -9.78 9.65 1.80
N TYR A 33 -10.18 9.60 0.53
CA TYR A 33 -9.25 9.53 -0.60
C TYR A 33 -9.31 10.84 -1.35
N GLU A 34 -8.23 11.62 -1.33
CA GLU A 34 -8.20 12.96 -1.93
C GLU A 34 -6.86 13.18 -2.62
N ILE A 35 -6.86 13.70 -3.85
CA ILE A 35 -5.63 13.89 -4.62
C ILE A 35 -4.87 15.17 -4.24
N GLY A 36 -5.57 16.17 -3.68
CA GLY A 36 -5.04 17.52 -3.42
C GLY A 36 -3.65 17.55 -2.75
N PRO A 37 -3.47 16.90 -1.59
CA PRO A 37 -2.20 16.92 -0.86
C PRO A 37 -1.04 16.18 -1.54
N PHE A 38 -1.33 15.34 -2.52
CA PHE A 38 -0.37 14.41 -3.14
C PHE A 38 0.06 14.82 -4.54
N LYS A 39 -0.45 15.94 -5.07
CA LYS A 39 -0.14 16.41 -6.44
C LYS A 39 1.37 16.59 -6.70
N GLY A 40 2.17 16.81 -5.66
CA GLY A 40 3.63 16.91 -5.77
C GLY A 40 4.34 15.57 -6.02
N ILE A 41 3.68 14.44 -5.73
CA ILE A 41 4.21 13.10 -6.01
C ILE A 41 3.84 12.73 -7.45
N LYS A 42 4.85 12.39 -8.25
CA LYS A 42 4.69 12.04 -9.66
C LYS A 42 4.28 10.58 -9.83
N TYR A 43 3.35 10.35 -10.76
CA TYR A 43 2.89 9.02 -11.19
C TYR A 43 2.82 8.99 -12.72
N GLU A 44 4.00 9.06 -13.35
CA GLU A 44 4.15 9.25 -14.80
C GLU A 44 4.37 7.93 -15.54
N ASN A 45 4.84 6.89 -14.86
CA ASN A 45 5.17 5.60 -15.44
C ASN A 45 4.90 4.42 -14.47
N THR A 46 5.16 3.20 -14.94
CA THR A 46 4.96 1.96 -14.15
C THR A 46 5.84 1.92 -12.91
N ALA A 47 7.09 2.40 -12.98
CA ALA A 47 7.97 2.43 -11.80
C ALA A 47 7.38 3.35 -10.73
N ASP A 48 6.83 4.51 -11.12
CA ASP A 48 6.15 5.36 -10.15
C ASP A 48 4.93 4.69 -9.52
N TYR A 49 4.15 3.95 -10.32
CA TYR A 49 3.01 3.20 -9.80
C TYR A 49 3.42 2.09 -8.83
N ASN A 50 4.60 1.49 -9.01
CA ASN A 50 5.14 0.44 -8.14
C ASN A 50 5.86 0.98 -6.90
N SER A 51 6.31 2.24 -6.93
CA SER A 51 7.15 2.82 -5.88
C SER A 51 6.51 2.84 -4.48
N GLY A 52 5.18 2.81 -4.39
CA GLY A 52 4.50 2.84 -3.11
C GLY A 52 3.18 3.59 -3.11
N PHE A 53 2.69 3.88 -1.90
CA PHE A 53 1.53 4.73 -1.72
C PHE A 53 1.70 5.71 -0.55
N ALA A 54 1.05 6.85 -0.69
CA ALA A 54 1.12 7.94 0.27
C ALA A 54 -0.19 8.08 1.05
N PHE A 55 -0.07 8.46 2.32
CA PHE A 55 -1.21 8.90 3.12
C PHE A 55 -0.79 9.93 4.17
N ILE A 56 -1.77 10.61 4.74
CA ILE A 56 -1.58 11.66 5.73
C ILE A 56 -2.43 11.32 6.94
N ILE A 57 -1.81 11.36 8.12
CA ILE A 57 -2.47 11.22 9.42
C ILE A 57 -2.71 12.62 9.97
N ARG A 58 -3.96 12.96 10.26
CA ARG A 58 -4.36 14.25 10.85
C ARG A 58 -5.03 14.01 12.19
N SER A 59 -4.50 14.63 13.24
CA SER A 59 -5.11 14.60 14.57
C SER A 59 -4.84 15.91 15.30
N LYS A 60 -5.92 16.61 15.67
CA LYS A 60 -5.85 17.96 16.29
C LYS A 60 -5.02 18.90 15.42
N ASP A 61 -3.86 19.33 15.90
CA ASP A 61 -2.94 20.28 15.25
C ASP A 61 -1.71 19.59 14.65
N GLN A 62 -1.70 18.26 14.61
CA GLN A 62 -0.62 17.48 14.03
C GLN A 62 -1.05 16.88 12.68
N GLU A 63 -0.20 17.10 11.69
CA GLU A 63 -0.24 16.42 10.40
C GLU A 63 1.07 15.63 10.25
N LYS A 64 0.96 14.38 9.82
CA LYS A 64 2.11 13.52 9.50
C LYS A 64 1.90 12.91 8.12
N LYS A 65 2.78 13.22 7.18
CA LYS A 65 2.83 12.62 5.85
C LYS A 65 3.62 11.32 5.91
N VAL A 66 3.03 10.26 5.39
CA VAL A 66 3.63 8.92 5.38
C VAL A 66 3.70 8.45 3.95
N PHE A 67 4.88 7.97 3.55
CA PHE A 67 5.06 7.22 2.31
C PHE A 67 5.46 5.79 2.68
N VAL A 68 4.78 4.82 2.09
CA VAL A 68 5.12 3.40 2.24
C VAL A 68 5.67 2.93 0.92
N ASP A 69 6.96 2.64 0.90
CA ASP A 69 7.63 2.00 -0.21
C ASP A 69 7.18 0.54 -0.32
N THR A 70 6.84 0.12 -1.54
CA THR A 70 6.37 -1.23 -1.83
C THR A 70 7.30 -1.98 -2.78
N GLU A 71 8.45 -1.42 -3.11
CA GLU A 71 9.45 -2.13 -3.88
C GLU A 71 10.37 -2.95 -2.96
N ASP A 72 10.67 -4.15 -3.42
CA ASP A 72 11.59 -5.08 -2.76
C ASP A 72 13.03 -4.84 -3.23
N VAL A 73 13.44 -3.57 -3.25
CA VAL A 73 14.81 -3.16 -3.59
C VAL A 73 15.27 -2.08 -2.62
N ALA A 74 16.55 -2.12 -2.25
CA ALA A 74 17.17 -1.14 -1.37
C ALA A 74 17.42 0.21 -2.07
N LYS A 75 16.38 0.83 -2.64
CA LYS A 75 16.43 2.12 -3.34
C LYS A 75 15.51 3.12 -2.66
N ILE A 76 16.05 4.28 -2.27
CA ILE A 76 15.24 5.40 -1.80
C ILE A 76 14.76 6.22 -3.00
N PHE A 77 13.46 6.49 -3.05
CA PHE A 77 12.93 7.46 -3.99
C PHE A 77 12.94 8.86 -3.39
N GLU A 78 13.89 9.68 -3.83
CA GLU A 78 14.20 10.99 -3.24
C GLU A 78 12.99 11.92 -3.16
N ASP A 79 12.20 12.04 -4.22
CA ASP A 79 11.02 12.92 -4.26
C ASP A 79 9.94 12.52 -3.24
N ARG A 80 9.70 11.22 -3.05
CA ARG A 80 8.76 10.71 -2.04
C ARG A 80 9.34 10.81 -0.64
N TYR A 81 10.64 10.57 -0.49
CA TYR A 81 11.35 10.79 0.75
C TYR A 81 11.24 12.25 1.18
N GLU A 82 11.55 13.21 0.32
CA GLU A 82 11.41 14.65 0.58
C GLU A 82 9.98 15.05 0.94
N TRP A 83 8.98 14.51 0.24
CA TRP A 83 7.57 14.83 0.47
C TRP A 83 7.04 14.39 1.85
N CYS A 84 7.52 13.26 2.38
CA CYS A 84 6.99 12.65 3.60
C CYS A 84 7.73 13.06 4.88
N ASP A 85 7.07 12.84 6.02
CA ASP A 85 7.67 12.93 7.37
C ASP A 85 8.11 11.54 7.90
N VAL A 86 7.58 10.47 7.30
CA VAL A 86 7.92 9.07 7.58
C VAL A 86 7.96 8.30 6.27
N TYR A 87 9.06 7.58 6.05
CA TYR A 87 9.28 6.72 4.90
C TYR A 87 9.40 5.27 5.38
N GLY A 88 8.40 4.43 5.11
CA GLY A 88 8.44 3.01 5.45
C GLY A 88 9.04 2.18 4.31
N MET A 89 9.96 1.27 4.62
CA MET A 89 10.63 0.41 3.64
C MET A 89 10.88 -0.99 4.21
N VAL A 90 10.65 -2.05 3.44
CA VAL A 90 10.77 -3.44 3.92
C VAL A 90 12.23 -3.85 4.10
N ASN A 91 13.07 -3.59 3.09
CA ASN A 91 14.45 -4.07 3.02
C ASN A 91 15.49 -2.94 2.88
N PRO A 92 15.56 -1.98 3.82
CA PRO A 92 16.62 -0.98 3.82
C PRO A 92 17.97 -1.61 4.25
N THR A 93 19.08 -1.09 3.73
CA THR A 93 20.40 -1.45 4.25
C THR A 93 20.69 -0.75 5.59
N THR A 94 21.66 -1.26 6.35
CA THR A 94 22.12 -0.64 7.59
C THR A 94 22.58 0.81 7.38
N GLU A 95 23.27 1.07 6.27
CA GLU A 95 23.76 2.40 5.89
C GLU A 95 22.60 3.34 5.61
N GLN A 96 21.56 2.87 4.92
CA GLN A 96 20.36 3.67 4.64
C GLN A 96 19.64 4.05 5.93
N VAL A 97 19.49 3.11 6.86
CA VAL A 97 18.88 3.40 8.18
C VAL A 97 19.69 4.44 8.95
N ALA A 98 21.02 4.44 8.85
CA ALA A 98 21.88 5.43 9.48
C ALA A 98 21.83 6.81 8.79
N GLN A 99 21.68 6.84 7.46
CA GLN A 99 21.72 8.07 6.65
C GLN A 99 20.36 8.80 6.59
N TYR A 100 19.25 8.06 6.53
CA TYR A 100 17.93 8.61 6.27
C TYR A 100 17.08 8.66 7.56
N ASN A 101 17.08 9.80 8.24
CA ASN A 101 16.39 10.00 9.51
C ASN A 101 14.86 9.78 9.51
N LYS A 102 14.19 9.86 8.36
CA LYS A 102 12.75 9.60 8.22
C LYS A 102 12.45 8.13 7.86
N LEU A 103 13.47 7.36 7.52
CA LEU A 103 13.36 5.96 7.11
C LEU A 103 13.06 5.08 8.32
N ILE A 104 12.04 4.22 8.17
CA ILE A 104 11.68 3.20 9.14
C ILE A 104 11.63 1.87 8.42
N ALA A 105 12.40 0.90 8.91
CA ALA A 105 12.27 -0.49 8.48
C ALA A 105 10.89 -1.02 8.91
N ILE A 106 10.12 -1.53 7.97
CA ILE A 106 8.79 -2.12 8.21
C ILE A 106 8.79 -3.60 7.86
N GLY A 107 7.83 -4.34 8.41
CA GLY A 107 7.66 -5.75 8.06
C GLY A 107 7.12 -5.92 6.63
N PRO A 108 7.27 -7.11 6.04
CA PRO A 108 6.81 -7.39 4.68
C PRO A 108 5.28 -7.28 4.58
N GLU A 109 4.81 -6.80 3.43
CA GLU A 109 3.39 -6.80 3.06
C GLU A 109 2.99 -7.91 2.10
N PHE A 110 1.68 -8.12 1.98
CA PHE A 110 1.11 -8.96 0.94
C PHE A 110 -0.31 -8.51 0.57
N GLY A 111 -0.72 -8.79 -0.66
CA GLY A 111 -2.06 -8.44 -1.11
C GLY A 111 -3.15 -9.20 -0.36
N VAL A 112 -4.17 -8.49 0.12
CA VAL A 112 -5.35 -9.05 0.81
C VAL A 112 -6.65 -8.54 0.21
N MET A 113 -7.68 -9.39 0.20
CA MET A 113 -9.01 -9.01 -0.26
C MET A 113 -9.76 -8.26 0.84
N LEU A 114 -10.01 -6.95 0.66
CA LEU A 114 -10.69 -6.10 1.66
C LEU A 114 -12.21 -6.01 1.51
N GLY A 115 -12.78 -6.56 0.43
CA GLY A 115 -14.20 -6.43 0.14
C GLY A 115 -14.63 -7.38 -0.98
N SER A 116 -15.94 -7.48 -1.19
CA SER A 116 -16.53 -8.29 -2.27
C SER A 116 -16.10 -7.77 -3.65
N ARG A 117 -16.17 -8.63 -4.68
CA ARG A 117 -15.89 -8.29 -6.09
C ARG A 117 -16.54 -6.98 -6.51
N PHE A 118 -17.85 -6.86 -6.26
CA PHE A 118 -18.61 -5.66 -6.62
C PHE A 118 -18.10 -4.41 -5.89
N SER A 119 -17.87 -4.51 -4.58
CA SER A 119 -17.34 -3.39 -3.79
C SER A 119 -15.94 -2.97 -4.25
N THR A 120 -15.09 -3.92 -4.64
CA THR A 120 -13.75 -3.66 -5.17
C THR A 120 -13.80 -2.94 -6.52
N ILE A 121 -14.70 -3.34 -7.42
CA ILE A 121 -14.88 -2.66 -8.72
C ILE A 121 -15.38 -1.23 -8.51
N MET A 122 -16.39 -1.03 -7.65
CA MET A 122 -16.90 0.32 -7.34
C MET A 122 -15.83 1.21 -6.69
N CYS A 123 -15.03 0.63 -5.77
CA CYS A 123 -13.89 1.33 -5.18
C CYS A 123 -12.88 1.74 -6.26
N CYS A 124 -12.49 0.80 -7.14
CA CYS A 124 -11.55 1.03 -8.24
C CYS A 124 -12.00 2.20 -9.12
N LEU A 125 -13.26 2.19 -9.60
CA LEU A 125 -13.78 3.25 -10.46
C LEU A 125 -13.76 4.61 -9.74
N LYS A 126 -14.22 4.65 -8.48
CA LYS A 126 -14.24 5.87 -7.68
C LYS A 126 -12.86 6.47 -7.45
N LEU A 127 -11.88 5.63 -7.12
CA LEU A 127 -10.51 6.08 -6.85
C LEU A 127 -9.78 6.48 -8.13
N PHE A 128 -9.96 5.72 -9.21
CA PHE A 128 -9.43 6.09 -10.52
C PHE A 128 -9.92 7.48 -10.95
N LEU A 129 -11.22 7.75 -10.88
CA LEU A 129 -11.78 9.07 -11.23
C LEU A 129 -11.23 10.22 -10.37
N LYS A 130 -10.86 9.95 -9.10
CA LYS A 130 -10.25 10.95 -8.21
C LYS A 130 -8.78 11.23 -8.56
N GLY A 131 -8.06 10.28 -9.15
CA GLY A 131 -6.62 10.36 -9.41
C GLY A 131 -6.21 10.53 -10.87
N CYS A 132 -7.05 10.16 -11.84
CA CYS A 132 -6.65 9.97 -13.24
C CYS A 132 -6.17 11.25 -13.94
N LYS A 133 -6.61 12.43 -13.51
CA LYS A 133 -6.11 13.72 -14.03
C LYS A 133 -4.67 14.05 -13.61
N TYR A 134 -4.15 13.34 -12.61
CA TYR A 134 -2.84 13.56 -11.98
C TYR A 134 -1.95 12.31 -12.06
N SER A 135 -2.20 11.46 -13.06
CA SER A 135 -1.45 10.24 -13.29
C SER A 135 -1.53 9.82 -14.75
N ASN A 136 -0.43 9.28 -15.27
CA ASN A 136 -0.40 8.66 -16.59
C ASN A 136 -0.72 7.16 -16.55
N ILE A 137 -1.08 6.61 -15.38
CA ILE A 137 -1.46 5.20 -15.25
C ILE A 137 -2.76 4.96 -16.01
N SER A 138 -2.72 4.02 -16.95
CA SER A 138 -3.91 3.68 -17.73
C SER A 138 -5.01 3.07 -16.84
N PHE A 139 -6.27 3.31 -17.20
CA PHE A 139 -7.39 2.66 -16.51
C PHE A 139 -7.27 1.12 -16.55
N LYS A 140 -6.76 0.57 -17.67
CA LYS A 140 -6.55 -0.87 -17.83
C LYS A 140 -5.58 -1.42 -16.78
N ASP A 141 -4.45 -0.77 -16.57
CA ASP A 141 -3.45 -1.20 -15.59
C ASP A 141 -3.96 -1.04 -14.16
N TYR A 142 -4.62 0.08 -13.87
CA TYR A 142 -5.23 0.35 -12.58
C TYR A 142 -6.31 -0.69 -12.25
N PHE A 143 -7.22 -0.97 -13.19
CA PHE A 143 -8.30 -1.94 -13.00
C PHE A 143 -7.79 -3.39 -12.89
N ARG A 144 -6.79 -3.77 -13.70
CA ARG A 144 -6.14 -5.09 -13.62
C ARG A 144 -5.62 -5.37 -12.22
N ASP A 145 -5.05 -4.36 -11.56
CA ASP A 145 -4.50 -4.50 -10.21
C ASP A 145 -5.57 -4.82 -9.14
N TYR A 146 -6.69 -4.12 -9.18
CA TYR A 146 -7.84 -4.39 -8.31
C TYR A 146 -8.45 -5.76 -8.57
N LEU A 147 -8.61 -6.14 -9.84
CA LEU A 147 -9.11 -7.46 -10.22
C LEU A 147 -8.15 -8.58 -9.79
N TYR A 148 -6.86 -8.43 -10.06
CA TYR A 148 -5.85 -9.42 -9.70
C TYR A 148 -5.86 -9.67 -8.19
N THR A 149 -5.90 -8.61 -7.39
CA THR A 149 -5.98 -8.71 -5.92
C THR A 149 -7.24 -9.46 -5.48
N ASN A 150 -8.39 -9.15 -6.07
CA ASN A 150 -9.65 -9.80 -5.69
C ASN A 150 -9.75 -11.28 -6.14
N ILE A 151 -9.13 -11.64 -7.27
CA ILE A 151 -9.17 -13.00 -7.82
C ILE A 151 -8.11 -13.90 -7.17
N ARG A 152 -6.90 -13.37 -6.93
CA ARG A 152 -5.73 -14.16 -6.52
C ARG A 152 -5.44 -14.13 -5.03
N ARG A 153 -6.02 -13.18 -4.27
CA ARG A 153 -5.79 -13.06 -2.83
C ARG A 153 -7.02 -13.48 -2.06
N ARG A 154 -6.80 -14.00 -0.85
CA ARG A 154 -7.87 -14.33 0.09
C ARG A 154 -8.13 -13.16 1.04
N PRO A 155 -9.32 -13.08 1.64
CA PRO A 155 -9.55 -12.17 2.77
C PRO A 155 -8.67 -12.60 3.95
N VAL A 156 -8.33 -11.66 4.82
CA VAL A 156 -7.39 -11.89 5.94
C VAL A 156 -7.90 -12.98 6.90
N GLU A 157 -9.22 -13.12 7.03
CA GLU A 157 -9.88 -14.12 7.86
C GLU A 157 -9.56 -15.56 7.42
N ALA A 158 -9.18 -15.77 6.16
CA ALA A 158 -8.75 -17.08 5.67
C ALA A 158 -7.32 -17.45 6.12
N TYR A 159 -6.53 -16.48 6.58
CA TYR A 159 -5.19 -16.67 7.11
C TYR A 159 -5.19 -16.68 8.64
N GLU A 160 -6.13 -15.96 9.26
CA GLU A 160 -6.29 -15.89 10.72
C GLU A 160 -7.18 -17.00 11.29
N CYS A 161 -7.76 -17.87 10.44
CA CYS A 161 -8.61 -18.95 10.92
C CYS A 161 -7.79 -20.03 11.64
N GLU A 162 -8.29 -20.48 12.80
CA GLU A 162 -7.74 -21.64 13.47
C GLU A 162 -7.88 -22.86 12.56
N THR A 163 -6.76 -23.53 12.34
CA THR A 163 -6.70 -24.76 11.54
C THR A 163 -6.14 -25.88 12.39
N LYS A 164 -6.71 -27.08 12.23
CA LYS A 164 -6.19 -28.27 12.88
C LYS A 164 -4.78 -28.56 12.37
N VAL A 165 -3.79 -28.43 13.26
CA VAL A 165 -2.41 -28.79 12.96
C VAL A 165 -2.32 -30.31 12.78
N ARG A 166 -1.85 -30.73 11.60
CA ARG A 166 -1.59 -32.14 11.34
C ARG A 166 -0.27 -32.53 12.01
N HIS A 167 -0.33 -33.46 12.97
CA HIS A 167 0.86 -33.96 13.64
C HIS A 167 1.79 -34.66 12.63
N ASN A 168 3.10 -34.51 12.82
CA ASN A 168 4.14 -35.08 11.94
C ASN A 168 4.00 -34.69 10.47
N TYR A 169 3.49 -33.49 10.18
CA TYR A 169 3.37 -32.97 8.82
C TYR A 169 4.34 -31.81 8.59
N ILE A 170 5.14 -31.91 7.52
CA ILE A 170 5.99 -30.83 7.05
C ILE A 170 5.32 -30.21 5.83
N PHE A 171 4.99 -28.92 5.93
CA PHE A 171 4.58 -28.13 4.77
C PHE A 171 5.82 -27.54 4.11
N HIS A 172 6.00 -27.81 2.82
CA HIS A 172 7.05 -27.21 2.01
C HIS A 172 6.41 -26.33 0.92
N ALA A 173 6.78 -25.06 0.91
CA ALA A 173 6.49 -24.14 -0.18
C ALA A 173 7.82 -23.63 -0.71
N SER A 174 8.05 -23.82 -2.01
CA SER A 174 9.19 -23.27 -2.72
C SER A 174 8.73 -22.72 -4.07
N THR A 175 9.44 -21.70 -4.51
CA THR A 175 9.33 -21.17 -5.87
C THR A 175 10.64 -21.51 -6.57
N LEU A 176 10.55 -22.13 -7.75
CA LEU A 176 11.72 -22.31 -8.61
C LEU A 176 12.06 -20.95 -9.22
N TRP A 177 13.19 -20.38 -8.82
CA TRP A 177 13.77 -19.23 -9.49
C TRP A 177 14.58 -19.74 -10.67
N TYR A 178 14.10 -19.48 -11.88
CA TYR A 178 14.86 -19.77 -13.10
C TYR A 178 15.92 -18.68 -13.28
N ASN A 179 17.18 -19.08 -13.44
CA ASN A 179 18.29 -18.19 -13.79
C ASN A 179 18.17 -17.72 -15.24
#